data_AF-A0A928HIG2-F1
#
_entry.id   AF-A0A928HIG2-F1
#
_cell.length_a   1.000
_cell.length_b   1.000
_cell.length_c   1.000
_cell.angle_alpha   90.00
_cell.angle_beta   90.00
_cell.angle_gamma   90.00
#
_symmetry.space_group_name_H-M   'P 1'
#
loop_
_entity.id
_entity.type
_entity.pdbx_description
1 polymer ?
#
loop_
_entity_poly.entity_id
_entity_poly.type
_entity_poly.pdbx_seq_one_letter_code
_entity_poly.pdbx_strand_id
1 'polypeptide(L)'
;MKLLKLWPGLEYLARHGSFRAWLAAMFYAIFAMAVICVTLLWDSILPPFSQKLLLFLFTGTWILGLVVSSRFEKAFQEAQKQHQREAVAQDTLPLAQTEYLRQNFFEAERLLRERLTKFPEDVPARFFLISVLKKQKRKAEALEQIAILEKNPKLGFWGLDLPHEKKDLLNEEE
;
A
#
# COMPACT_ATOMS: atom_id res chain seq x y z
N MET A 1 28.36 -9.93 1.12
CA MET A 1 26.92 -9.55 1.18
C MET A 1 25.92 -10.71 1.03
N LYS A 2 26.30 -11.99 1.24
CA LYS A 2 25.33 -13.12 1.27
C LYS A 2 24.98 -13.63 2.68
N LEU A 3 25.78 -13.27 3.68
CA LEU A 3 25.64 -13.73 5.08
C LEU A 3 24.46 -13.08 5.83
N LEU A 4 23.94 -11.96 5.32
CA LEU A 4 22.83 -11.21 5.94
C LEU A 4 21.46 -11.88 5.79
N LYS A 5 21.32 -12.85 4.89
CA LYS A 5 20.05 -13.56 4.64
C LYS A 5 19.74 -14.68 5.63
N LEU A 6 20.72 -15.07 6.45
CA LEU A 6 20.52 -16.16 7.40
C LEU A 6 19.82 -15.71 8.70
N TRP A 7 19.69 -14.40 8.94
CA TRP A 7 19.07 -13.89 10.15
C TRP A 7 17.68 -13.32 9.85
N PRO A 8 16.60 -13.97 10.29
CA PRO A 8 15.25 -13.45 10.09
C PRO A 8 15.11 -12.10 10.81
N GLY A 9 14.78 -11.05 10.05
CA GLY A 9 14.54 -9.70 10.57
C GLY A 9 15.68 -8.69 10.42
N LEU A 10 16.93 -9.11 10.18
CA LEU A 10 18.06 -8.15 10.09
C LEU A 10 18.08 -7.38 8.75
N GLU A 11 17.67 -8.03 7.66
CA GLU A 11 17.61 -7.42 6.33
C GLU A 11 16.51 -6.34 6.24
N TYR A 12 15.42 -6.52 6.99
CA TYR A 12 14.31 -5.56 7.08
C TYR A 12 14.69 -4.33 7.91
N LEU A 13 15.51 -4.52 8.95
CA LEU A 13 15.99 -3.46 9.82
C LEU A 13 16.89 -2.47 9.09
N ALA A 14 17.81 -2.99 8.26
CA ALA A 14 18.80 -2.20 7.55
C ALA A 14 18.23 -1.33 6.42
N ARG A 15 17.04 -1.67 5.89
CA ARG A 15 16.43 -0.96 4.75
C ARG A 15 15.26 -0.05 5.11
N HIS A 16 14.49 -0.33 6.16
CA HIS A 16 13.20 0.34 6.37
C HIS A 16 12.97 0.96 7.75
N GLY A 17 13.93 0.89 8.68
CA GLY A 17 13.84 1.62 9.96
C GLY A 17 12.58 1.33 10.77
N SER A 18 12.02 0.13 10.64
CA SER A 18 10.73 -0.20 11.26
C SER A 18 10.92 -0.64 12.72
N PHE A 19 10.49 0.21 13.65
CA PHE A 19 10.57 -0.02 15.10
C PHE A 19 9.88 -1.33 15.55
N ARG A 20 8.81 -1.73 14.85
CA ARG A 20 8.08 -2.99 15.09
C ARG A 20 8.91 -4.23 14.77
N ALA A 21 9.70 -4.21 13.70
CA ALA A 21 10.59 -5.32 13.35
C ALA A 21 11.77 -5.40 14.33
N TRP A 22 12.25 -4.26 14.82
CA TRP A 22 13.27 -4.19 15.88
C TRP A 22 12.78 -4.83 17.18
N LEU A 23 11.57 -4.49 17.63
CA LEU A 23 10.97 -5.06 18.83
C LEU A 23 10.73 -6.57 18.71
N ALA A 24 10.25 -7.03 17.55
CA ALA A 24 10.04 -8.45 17.29
C ALA A 24 11.37 -9.22 17.32
N ALA A 25 12.43 -8.70 16.69
CA ALA A 25 13.77 -9.29 16.73
C ALA A 25 14.37 -9.30 18.14
N MET A 26 14.17 -8.23 18.91
CA MET A 26 14.67 -8.11 20.28
C MET A 26 13.97 -9.09 21.23
N PHE A 27 12.64 -9.19 21.16
CA PHE A 27 11.88 -10.20 21.92
C PHE A 27 12.35 -11.62 21.61
N TYR A 28 12.60 -11.89 20.33
CA TYR A 28 13.08 -13.18 19.88
C TYR A 28 14.48 -13.51 20.42
N ALA A 29 15.39 -12.54 20.39
CA ALA A 29 16.74 -12.69 20.91
C ALA A 29 16.74 -12.92 22.43
N ILE A 30 15.90 -12.18 23.18
CA ILE A 30 15.76 -12.35 24.63
C ILE A 30 15.19 -13.74 24.95
N PHE A 31 14.19 -14.21 24.20
CA PHE A 31 13.60 -15.52 24.40
C PHE A 31 14.59 -16.66 24.09
N ALA A 32 15.34 -16.54 23.00
CA ALA A 32 16.41 -17.49 22.65
C ALA A 32 17.51 -17.53 23.72
N MET A 33 17.93 -16.37 24.21
CA MET A 33 18.93 -16.26 25.27
C MET A 33 18.43 -16.88 26.58
N ALA A 34 17.17 -16.65 26.94
CA ALA A 34 16.55 -17.24 28.13
C ALA A 34 16.49 -18.78 28.02
N VAL A 35 16.11 -19.32 26.86
CA VAL A 35 16.10 -20.78 26.62
C VAL A 35 17.50 -21.35 26.72
N ILE A 36 18.51 -20.70 26.12
CA ILE A 36 19.90 -21.13 26.18
C ILE A 36 20.43 -21.12 27.62
N CYS A 37 20.18 -20.05 28.38
CA CYS A 37 20.54 -19.95 29.80
C CYS A 37 19.87 -21.05 30.63
N VAL A 38 18.58 -21.32 30.42
CA VAL A 38 17.87 -22.39 31.14
C VAL A 38 18.43 -23.77 30.77
N THR A 39 18.80 -24.01 29.51
CA THR A 39 19.38 -25.29 29.10
C THR A 39 20.82 -25.49 29.60
N LEU A 40 21.61 -24.43 29.74
CA LEU A 40 23.02 -24.52 30.14
C LEU A 40 23.23 -24.46 31.66
N LEU A 41 22.40 -23.69 32.39
CA LEU A 41 22.54 -23.59 33.85
C LEU A 41 21.94 -24.78 34.61
N TRP A 42 21.05 -25.57 33.99
CA TRP A 42 20.20 -26.55 34.69
C TRP A 42 20.46 -28.01 34.27
N ASP A 43 21.72 -28.35 33.99
CA ASP A 43 22.15 -29.69 33.56
C ASP A 43 22.07 -30.75 34.68
N SER A 44 21.99 -30.34 35.95
CA SER A 44 22.03 -31.25 37.11
C SER A 44 20.67 -31.75 37.61
N ILE A 45 19.54 -31.19 37.13
CA ILE A 45 18.20 -31.46 37.70
C ILE A 45 17.19 -31.97 36.66
N LEU A 46 17.41 -31.78 35.35
CA LEU A 46 16.45 -32.21 34.31
C LEU A 46 16.85 -33.52 33.61
N PRO A 47 15.90 -34.46 33.41
CA PRO A 47 16.14 -35.65 32.61
C PRO A 47 16.46 -35.31 31.14
N PRO A 48 17.32 -36.08 30.46
CA PRO A 48 17.80 -35.80 29.10
C PRO A 48 16.68 -35.79 28.05
N PHE A 49 15.54 -36.41 28.33
CA PHE A 49 14.35 -36.38 27.47
C PHE A 49 13.71 -34.97 27.42
N SER A 50 13.64 -34.30 28.57
CA SER A 50 13.02 -32.97 28.69
C SER A 50 13.84 -31.89 27.98
N GLN A 51 15.18 -32.01 27.98
CA GLN A 51 16.07 -31.13 27.22
C GLN A 51 15.82 -31.23 25.70
N LYS A 52 15.66 -32.47 25.18
CA LYS A 52 15.35 -32.69 23.76
C LYS A 52 13.96 -32.17 23.38
N LEU A 53 12.97 -32.30 24.26
CA LEU A 53 11.62 -31.78 24.02
C LEU A 53 11.61 -30.24 23.95
N LEU A 54 12.35 -29.57 24.83
CA LEU A 54 12.53 -28.12 24.82
C LEU A 54 13.19 -27.63 23.54
N LEU A 55 14.25 -28.30 23.09
CA LEU A 55 14.91 -27.99 21.81
C LEU A 55 13.99 -28.23 20.61
N PHE A 56 13.16 -29.27 20.65
CA PHE A 56 12.19 -29.54 19.61
C PHE A 56 11.08 -28.48 19.54
N LEU A 57 10.56 -28.03 20.69
CA LEU A 57 9.60 -26.93 20.75
C LEU A 57 10.22 -25.60 20.32
N PHE A 58 11.49 -25.36 20.67
CA PHE A 58 12.21 -24.18 20.24
C PHE A 58 12.38 -24.14 18.71
N THR A 59 12.86 -25.24 18.12
CA THR A 59 13.02 -25.35 16.66
C THR A 59 11.68 -25.30 15.92
N GLY A 60 10.62 -25.90 16.47
CA GLY A 60 9.26 -25.78 15.94
C GLY A 60 8.73 -24.34 15.95
N THR A 61 8.97 -23.61 17.03
CA THR A 61 8.63 -22.18 17.14
C THR A 61 9.47 -21.33 16.18
N TRP A 62 10.73 -21.71 15.96
CA TRP A 62 11.64 -21.10 14.98
C TRP A 62 11.09 -21.22 13.55
N ILE A 63 10.67 -22.43 13.16
CA ILE A 63 10.11 -22.71 11.83
C ILE A 63 8.77 -22.00 11.66
N LEU A 64 7.90 -22.03 12.67
CA LEU A 64 6.61 -21.35 12.63
C LEU A 64 6.78 -19.82 12.48
N GLY A 65 7.75 -19.23 13.18
CA GLY A 65 8.12 -17.83 13.06
C GLY A 65 8.58 -17.47 11.64
N LEU A 66 9.39 -18.31 11.00
CA LEU A 66 9.82 -18.13 9.60
C LEU A 66 8.64 -18.16 8.62
N VAL A 67 7.71 -19.10 8.81
CA VAL A 67 6.51 -19.20 7.97
C VAL A 67 5.61 -17.98 8.15
N VAL A 68 5.32 -17.58 9.39
CA VAL A 68 4.47 -16.42 9.66
C VAL A 68 5.12 -15.12 9.15
N SER A 69 6.42 -14.94 9.39
CA SER A 69 7.17 -13.78 8.90
C SER A 69 7.15 -13.70 7.37
N SER A 70 7.40 -14.80 6.67
CA SER A 70 7.37 -14.80 5.20
C SER A 70 5.97 -14.55 4.62
N ARG A 71 4.90 -14.97 5.31
CA ARG A 71 3.52 -14.63 4.89
C ARG A 71 3.17 -13.17 5.17
N PHE A 72 3.62 -12.62 6.30
CA PHE A 72 3.41 -11.22 6.65
C PHE A 72 4.17 -10.28 5.71
N GLU A 73 5.40 -10.65 5.33
CA GLU A 73 6.23 -9.93 4.34
C GLU A 73 5.52 -9.87 2.98
N LYS A 74 4.91 -10.98 2.53
CA LYS A 74 4.17 -11.03 1.26
C LYS A 74 2.92 -10.14 1.29
N ALA A 75 2.14 -10.19 2.37
CA ALA A 75 0.96 -9.35 2.53
C ALA A 75 1.34 -7.84 2.58
N PHE A 76 2.43 -7.51 3.27
CA PHE A 76 2.94 -6.15 3.33
C PHE A 76 3.51 -5.69 1.97
N GLN A 77 4.22 -6.55 1.25
CA GLN A 77 4.69 -6.26 -0.11
C GLN A 77 3.55 -6.11 -1.11
N GLU A 78 2.46 -6.86 -0.98
CA GLU A 78 1.28 -6.70 -1.83
C GLU A 78 0.60 -5.34 -1.58
N ALA A 79 0.44 -4.95 -0.31
CA ALA A 79 -0.05 -3.62 0.06
C ALA A 79 0.87 -2.50 -0.46
N GLN A 80 2.18 -2.68 -0.35
CA GLN A 80 3.17 -1.71 -0.83
C GLN A 80 3.22 -1.63 -2.37
N LYS A 81 3.08 -2.75 -3.09
CA LYS A 81 2.95 -2.77 -4.55
C LYS A 81 1.69 -2.05 -5.01
N GLN A 82 0.59 -2.15 -4.27
CA GLN A 82 -0.63 -1.43 -4.58
C GLN A 82 -0.46 0.08 -4.40
N HIS A 83 0.19 0.51 -3.31
CA HIS A 83 0.56 1.90 -3.10
C HIS A 83 1.56 2.42 -4.13
N GLN A 84 2.48 1.57 -4.59
CA GLN A 84 3.45 1.95 -5.62
C GLN A 84 2.81 1.99 -7.02
N ARG A 85 1.79 1.16 -7.29
CA ARG A 85 0.95 1.30 -8.48
C ARG A 85 0.15 2.59 -8.44
N GLU A 86 -0.36 2.99 -7.28
CA GLU A 86 -1.02 4.28 -7.06
C GLU A 86 -0.03 5.44 -7.27
N ALA A 87 1.22 5.33 -6.80
CA ALA A 87 2.27 6.34 -6.97
C ALA A 87 2.84 6.40 -8.41
N VAL A 88 3.00 5.28 -9.11
CA VAL A 88 3.39 5.27 -10.53
C VAL A 88 2.23 5.78 -11.39
N ALA A 89 0.99 5.47 -11.01
CA ALA A 89 -0.15 6.16 -11.57
C ALA A 89 0.01 7.66 -11.32
N GLN A 90 0.33 8.12 -10.10
CA GLN A 90 0.63 9.53 -9.81
C GLN A 90 1.74 10.18 -10.66
N ASP A 91 2.52 9.55 -11.53
CA ASP A 91 3.45 10.31 -12.39
C ASP A 91 2.74 11.10 -13.52
N THR A 92 1.60 10.61 -14.03
CA THR A 92 0.86 11.29 -15.12
C THR A 92 -0.09 12.39 -14.62
N LEU A 93 -0.54 12.33 -13.36
CA LEU A 93 -1.49 13.30 -12.79
C LEU A 93 -0.87 14.70 -12.58
N PRO A 94 0.34 14.83 -11.99
CA PRO A 94 1.06 16.08 -11.82
C PRO A 94 1.39 16.74 -13.15
N LEU A 95 1.67 15.95 -14.19
CA LEU A 95 1.85 16.48 -15.54
C LEU A 95 0.54 17.10 -16.06
N ALA A 96 -0.58 16.39 -15.95
CA ALA A 96 -1.89 16.93 -16.32
C ALA A 96 -2.27 18.16 -15.47
N GLN A 97 -1.95 18.18 -14.18
CA GLN A 97 -2.15 19.33 -13.29
C GLN A 97 -1.27 20.52 -13.69
N THR A 98 -0.02 20.27 -14.04
CA THR A 98 0.90 21.31 -14.50
C THR A 98 0.39 21.95 -15.78
N GLU A 99 -0.05 21.14 -16.76
CA GLU A 99 -0.64 21.66 -18.00
C GLU A 99 -1.97 22.38 -17.74
N TYR A 100 -2.79 21.90 -16.81
CA TYR A 100 -4.00 22.62 -16.38
C TYR A 100 -3.70 23.99 -15.77
N LEU A 101 -2.70 24.08 -14.89
CA LEU A 101 -2.25 25.34 -14.28
C LEU A 101 -1.65 26.30 -15.33
N ARG A 102 -1.07 25.76 -16.39
CA ARG A 102 -0.61 26.51 -17.56
C ARG A 102 -1.73 26.91 -18.53
N GLN A 103 -2.99 26.60 -18.20
CA GLN A 103 -4.17 26.78 -19.07
C GLN A 103 -4.13 25.98 -20.38
N ASN A 104 -3.24 25.00 -20.49
CA ASN A 104 -3.15 24.07 -21.61
C ASN A 104 -4.15 22.94 -21.42
N PHE A 105 -5.44 23.27 -21.50
CA PHE A 105 -6.54 22.33 -21.22
C PHE A 105 -6.56 21.14 -22.19
N PHE A 106 -6.11 21.32 -23.42
CA PHE A 106 -6.04 20.25 -24.43
C PHE A 106 -5.02 19.15 -24.05
N GLU A 107 -3.81 19.53 -23.65
CA GLU A 107 -2.79 18.57 -23.21
C GLU A 107 -3.17 17.92 -21.87
N ALA A 108 -3.74 18.69 -20.95
CA ALA A 108 -4.27 18.15 -19.70
C ALA A 108 -5.34 17.08 -19.96
N GLU A 109 -6.29 17.34 -20.86
CA GLU A 109 -7.30 16.36 -21.26
C GLU A 109 -6.68 15.11 -21.90
N ARG A 110 -5.73 15.28 -22.83
CA ARG A 110 -5.05 14.18 -23.51
C ARG A 110 -4.37 13.25 -22.50
N LEU A 111 -3.62 13.82 -21.56
CA LEU A 111 -2.91 13.08 -20.50
C LEU A 111 -3.89 12.33 -19.58
N LEU A 112 -5.03 12.95 -19.24
CA LEU A 112 -6.07 12.32 -18.41
C LEU A 112 -6.80 11.20 -19.14
N ARG A 113 -7.13 11.36 -20.42
CA ARG A 113 -7.75 10.30 -21.24
C ARG A 113 -6.81 9.12 -21.44
N GLU A 114 -5.53 9.37 -21.71
CA GLU A 114 -4.52 8.31 -21.82
C GLU A 114 -4.44 7.51 -20.52
N ARG A 115 -4.46 8.19 -19.38
CA ARG A 115 -4.47 7.57 -18.07
C ARG A 115 -5.73 6.74 -17.83
N LEU A 116 -6.91 7.28 -18.12
CA LEU A 116 -8.18 6.57 -17.95
C LEU A 116 -8.31 5.35 -18.88
N THR A 117 -7.56 5.32 -19.98
CA THR A 117 -7.46 4.13 -20.85
C THR A 117 -6.71 2.99 -20.16
N LYS A 118 -5.66 3.31 -19.39
CA LYS A 118 -4.88 2.32 -18.62
C LYS A 118 -5.55 1.97 -17.28
N PHE A 119 -6.22 2.95 -16.66
CA PHE A 119 -6.85 2.85 -15.35
C PHE A 119 -8.30 3.39 -15.40
N PRO A 120 -9.27 2.60 -15.88
CA PRO A 120 -10.64 3.06 -16.08
C PRO A 120 -11.38 3.41 -14.77
N GLU A 121 -10.94 2.87 -13.63
CA GLU A 121 -11.55 3.11 -12.31
C GLU A 121 -10.88 4.23 -11.50
N ASP A 122 -9.93 4.98 -12.08
CA ASP A 122 -9.22 6.05 -11.37
C ASP A 122 -10.15 7.26 -11.12
N VAL A 123 -10.71 7.31 -9.91
CA VAL A 123 -11.66 8.34 -9.45
C VAL A 123 -11.04 9.75 -9.50
N PRO A 124 -9.84 10.01 -8.94
CA PRO A 124 -9.16 11.29 -9.05
C PRO A 124 -8.94 11.76 -10.50
N ALA A 125 -8.49 10.88 -11.38
CA ALA A 125 -8.26 11.23 -12.78
C ALA A 125 -9.55 11.62 -13.51
N ARG A 126 -10.64 10.88 -13.26
CA ARG A 126 -11.95 11.14 -13.86
C ARG A 126 -12.55 12.45 -13.33
N PHE A 127 -12.42 12.72 -12.04
CA PHE A 127 -12.82 13.99 -11.43
C PHE A 127 -12.04 15.18 -12.01
N PHE A 128 -10.73 15.02 -12.18
CA PHE A 128 -9.91 16.07 -12.77
C PHE A 128 -10.29 16.32 -14.24
N LEU A 129 -10.62 15.26 -15.00
CA LEU A 129 -11.13 15.39 -16.37
C LEU A 129 -12.44 16.21 -16.42
N ILE A 130 -13.37 16.00 -15.48
CA ILE A 130 -14.60 16.81 -15.35
C ILE A 130 -14.25 18.29 -15.18
N SER A 131 -13.29 18.62 -14.30
CA SER A 131 -12.82 20.00 -14.09
C SER A 131 -12.23 20.61 -15.36
N VAL A 132 -11.44 19.84 -16.12
CA VAL A 132 -10.88 20.29 -17.40
C VAL A 132 -11.98 20.55 -18.44
N LEU A 133 -12.97 19.65 -18.56
CA LEU A 133 -14.10 19.80 -19.48
C LEU A 133 -14.98 21.01 -19.15
N LYS A 134 -15.17 21.31 -17.86
CA LYS A 134 -15.84 22.52 -17.38
C LYS A 134 -15.14 23.78 -17.87
N LYS A 135 -13.81 23.86 -17.74
CA LYS A 135 -13.02 25.00 -18.24
C LYS A 135 -13.11 25.16 -19.76
N GLN A 136 -13.23 24.06 -20.50
CA GLN A 136 -13.45 24.07 -21.94
C GLN A 136 -14.91 24.30 -22.36
N LYS A 137 -15.83 24.53 -21.42
CA LYS A 137 -17.28 24.65 -21.66
C LYS A 137 -17.93 23.42 -22.33
N ARG A 138 -17.29 22.25 -22.25
CA ARG A 138 -17.81 20.97 -22.77
C ARG A 138 -18.68 20.26 -21.74
N LYS A 139 -19.83 20.87 -21.42
CA LYS A 139 -20.70 20.46 -20.31
C LYS A 139 -21.33 19.08 -20.50
N ALA A 140 -21.79 18.75 -21.70
CA ALA A 140 -22.39 17.44 -22.00
C ALA A 140 -21.42 16.29 -21.68
N GLU A 141 -20.16 16.41 -22.11
CA GLU A 141 -19.13 15.40 -21.81
C GLU A 141 -18.77 15.36 -20.33
N ALA A 142 -18.80 16.49 -19.63
CA ALA A 142 -18.59 16.52 -18.18
C ALA A 142 -19.70 15.74 -17.45
N LEU A 143 -20.96 15.91 -17.86
CA LEU A 143 -22.10 15.17 -17.31
C LEU A 143 -22.00 13.66 -17.57
N GLU A 144 -21.53 13.26 -18.76
CA GLU A 144 -21.26 11.84 -19.04
C GLU A 144 -20.20 11.26 -18.10
N GLN A 145 -19.10 11.99 -17.87
CA GLN A 145 -18.06 11.54 -16.94
C GLN A 145 -18.57 11.45 -15.50
N ILE A 146 -19.43 12.37 -15.07
CA ILE A 146 -20.11 12.32 -13.76
C ILE A 146 -20.97 11.05 -13.66
N ALA A 147 -21.77 10.73 -14.68
CA ALA A 147 -22.61 9.54 -14.70
C ALA A 147 -21.79 8.23 -14.65
N ILE A 148 -20.60 8.21 -15.26
CA ILE A 148 -19.67 7.08 -15.14
C ILE A 148 -19.08 7.01 -13.72
N LEU A 149 -18.77 8.16 -13.13
CA LEU A 149 -18.18 8.25 -11.80
C LEU A 149 -19.18 7.84 -10.70
N GLU A 150 -20.46 8.21 -10.82
CA GLU A 150 -21.56 7.81 -9.92
C GLU A 150 -21.75 6.28 -9.85
N LYS A 151 -21.43 5.56 -10.92
CA LYS A 151 -21.51 4.09 -10.96
C LYS A 151 -20.36 3.40 -10.24
N ASN A 152 -19.30 4.13 -9.85
CA ASN A 152 -18.13 3.55 -9.23
C ASN A 152 -18.35 3.39 -7.70
N PRO A 153 -18.33 2.16 -7.15
CA PRO A 153 -18.56 1.93 -5.72
C PRO A 153 -17.49 2.56 -4.82
N LYS A 154 -16.30 2.85 -5.37
CA LYS A 154 -15.20 3.51 -4.63
C LYS A 154 -15.42 5.02 -4.47
N LEU A 155 -16.48 5.59 -5.04
CA LEU A 155 -16.72 7.02 -5.02
C LEU A 155 -16.90 7.57 -3.61
N GLY A 156 -17.66 6.87 -2.77
CA GLY A 156 -17.93 7.29 -1.39
C GLY A 156 -16.69 7.39 -0.50
N PHE A 157 -15.60 6.69 -0.86
CA PHE A 157 -14.32 6.78 -0.14
C PHE A 157 -13.63 8.14 -0.31
N TRP A 158 -13.87 8.83 -1.43
CA TRP A 158 -13.18 10.08 -1.76
C TRP A 158 -13.91 11.33 -1.27
N GLY A 159 -15.13 11.22 -0.74
CA GLY A 159 -15.87 12.34 -0.17
C GLY A 159 -16.15 13.48 -1.17
N LEU A 160 -16.33 13.16 -2.46
CA LEU A 160 -16.56 14.16 -3.51
C LEU A 160 -18.04 14.58 -3.59
N ASP A 161 -18.29 15.89 -3.61
CA ASP A 161 -19.63 16.49 -3.70
C ASP A 161 -20.18 16.54 -5.14
N LEU A 162 -20.28 15.37 -5.78
CA LEU A 162 -20.83 15.22 -7.14
C LEU A 162 -22.26 15.72 -7.34
N PRO A 163 -23.19 15.57 -6.38
CA PRO A 163 -24.56 16.07 -6.55
C PRO A 163 -24.61 17.59 -6.73
N HIS A 164 -23.75 18.33 -6.01
CA HIS A 164 -23.62 19.77 -6.18
C HIS A 164 -23.00 20.09 -7.54
N GLU A 165 -21.93 19.38 -7.91
CA GLU A 165 -21.22 19.66 -9.16
C GLU A 165 -22.07 19.39 -10.42
N LYS A 166 -22.93 18.37 -10.37
CA LYS A 166 -23.91 18.08 -11.42
C LYS A 166 -24.98 19.18 -11.53
N LYS A 167 -25.46 19.68 -10.39
CA LYS A 167 -26.47 20.74 -10.32
C LYS A 167 -25.93 22.06 -10.90
N ASP A 168 -24.69 22.41 -10.57
CA ASP A 168 -24.03 23.60 -11.14
C ASP A 168 -23.96 23.53 -12.67
N LEU A 169 -23.63 22.35 -13.22
CA LEU A 169 -23.53 22.16 -14.66
C LEU A 169 -24.88 22.25 -15.38
N LEU A 170 -25.95 21.76 -14.75
CA LEU A 170 -27.31 21.81 -15.29
C LEU A 170 -27.93 23.22 -15.20
N ASN A 171 -27.63 23.97 -14.13
CA ASN A 171 -28.18 25.31 -13.94
C ASN A 171 -27.57 26.37 -14.88
N GLU A 172 -26.36 26.15 -15.40
CA GLU A 172 -25.78 27.04 -16.40
C GLU A 172 -26.29 26.78 -17.85
N GLU A 173 -27.34 25.96 -18.03
CA GLU A 173 -28.04 25.78 -19.32
C GLU A 173 -29.24 26.74 -19.50
N GLU A 174 -29.72 27.39 -18.44
CA GLU A 174 -30.75 28.44 -18.47
C GLU A 174 -30.14 29.85 -18.65
#